data_AF-M5BNM9-F1
#
_entry.id   AF-M5BNM9-F1
#
_cell.length_a   1.000
_cell.length_b   1.000
_cell.length_c   1.000
_cell.angle_alpha   90.00
_cell.angle_beta   90.00
_cell.angle_gamma   90.00
#
_symmetry.space_group_name_H-M   'P 1'
#
loop_
_entity.id
_entity.type
_entity.pdbx_description
1 polymer ?
#
loop_
_entity_poly.entity_id
_entity_poly.type
_entity_poly.pdbx_seq_one_letter_code
_entity_poly.pdbx_strand_id
1 'polypeptide(L)'
;MGAGWFVTERTEKRISIWFWGRNDNNVPFAIKQGLPIICTKDFGIPAATWDSSDECEFKKIMGLQNIIINLTMCGDWAGQDAIFQGAGCPGTCVDYVNKNPASFKNAYWDIASLKVYSRAL
;
A
#
# COMPACT_ATOMS: atom_id res chain seq x y z
N MET A 1 16.83 -0.20 8.16
CA MET A 1 16.39 -0.63 6.82
C MET A 1 15.23 -1.58 7.00
N GLY A 2 14.10 -1.37 6.33
CA GLY A 2 12.96 -2.26 6.57
C GLY A 2 11.94 -2.16 5.47
N ALA A 3 12.09 -3.00 4.45
CA ALA A 3 10.95 -3.45 3.65
C ALA A 3 9.97 -4.22 4.57
N GLY A 4 8.89 -4.76 4.03
CA GLY A 4 7.92 -5.45 4.85
C GLY A 4 6.97 -6.31 4.05
N TRP A 5 5.83 -6.58 4.66
CA TRP A 5 4.67 -7.18 4.01
C TRP A 5 3.51 -6.23 4.19
N PHE A 6 2.89 -5.86 3.08
CA PHE A 6 1.55 -5.28 3.08
C PHE A 6 0.57 -6.37 2.68
N VAL A 7 -0.52 -6.49 3.43
CA VAL A 7 -1.62 -7.39 3.11
C VAL A 7 -2.91 -6.62 3.16
N THR A 8 -3.72 -6.77 2.12
CA THR A 8 -5.05 -6.18 2.04
C THR A 8 -6.07 -7.31 1.94
N GLU A 9 -6.99 -7.38 2.89
CA GLU A 9 -8.20 -8.19 2.77
C GLU A 9 -9.33 -7.29 2.29
N ARG A 10 -10.07 -7.78 1.30
CA ARG A 10 -11.29 -7.13 0.81
C ARG A 10 -12.44 -8.13 0.85
N THR A 11 -13.54 -7.70 1.44
CA THR A 11 -14.82 -8.42 1.47
C THR A 11 -15.96 -7.46 1.07
N GLU A 12 -17.19 -7.97 0.94
CA GLU A 12 -18.37 -7.11 0.76
C GLU A 12 -18.68 -6.23 1.99
N LYS A 13 -18.10 -6.54 3.16
CA LYS A 13 -18.42 -5.87 4.43
C LYS A 13 -17.31 -4.97 4.95
N ARG A 14 -16.06 -5.24 4.56
CA ARG A 14 -14.87 -4.61 5.16
C ARG A 14 -13.68 -4.68 4.22
N ILE A 15 -12.84 -3.65 4.27
CA ILE A 15 -11.48 -3.63 3.77
C ILE A 15 -10.56 -3.46 4.96
N SER A 16 -9.54 -4.32 5.07
CA SER A 16 -8.56 -4.31 6.15
C SER A 16 -7.16 -4.30 5.55
N ILE A 17 -6.25 -3.49 6.11
CA ILE A 17 -4.85 -3.43 5.69
C ILE A 17 -3.96 -3.73 6.89
N TRP A 18 -3.02 -4.66 6.73
CA TRP A 18 -1.95 -4.95 7.68
C TRP A 18 -0.60 -4.59 7.08
N PHE A 19 0.29 -4.15 7.96
CA PHE A 19 1.70 -3.95 7.65
C PHE A 19 2.55 -4.60 8.74
N TRP A 20 3.57 -5.33 8.32
CA TRP A 20 4.62 -5.80 9.20
C TRP A 20 5.99 -5.44 8.62
N GLY A 21 6.87 -4.88 9.46
CA GLY A 21 8.25 -4.62 9.09
C GLY A 21 9.04 -5.92 8.90
N ARG A 22 10.12 -5.88 8.11
CA ARG A 22 10.95 -7.06 7.76
C ARG A 22 11.35 -7.92 8.97
N ASN A 23 11.65 -7.27 10.10
CA ASN A 23 12.15 -7.89 11.33
C ASN A 23 11.09 -7.96 12.44
N ASP A 24 9.81 -7.73 12.11
CA ASP A 24 8.74 -7.88 13.08
C ASP A 24 8.52 -9.38 13.40
N ASN A 25 8.53 -9.71 14.68
CA ASN A 25 8.33 -11.08 15.15
C ASN A 25 6.86 -11.51 15.09
N ASN A 26 5.93 -10.56 14.91
CA ASN A 26 4.51 -10.82 14.81
C ASN A 26 4.03 -11.09 13.38
N VAL A 27 4.94 -11.11 12.38
CA VAL A 27 4.57 -11.48 11.00
C VAL A 27 4.03 -12.92 11.02
N PRO A 28 2.79 -13.16 10.60
CA PRO A 28 2.24 -14.52 10.54
C PRO A 28 3.10 -15.42 9.65
N PHE A 29 3.37 -16.65 10.10
CA PHE A 29 4.23 -17.59 9.36
C PHE A 29 3.78 -17.80 7.91
N ALA A 30 2.46 -17.89 7.71
CA ALA A 30 1.86 -18.04 6.39
C ALA A 30 2.17 -16.86 5.44
N ILE A 31 2.23 -15.63 5.97
CA ILE A 31 2.61 -14.43 5.20
C ILE A 31 4.11 -14.41 4.95
N LYS A 32 4.92 -14.70 5.98
CA LYS A 32 6.39 -14.71 5.88
C LYS A 32 6.89 -15.71 4.83
N GLN A 33 6.28 -16.90 4.76
CA GLN A 33 6.62 -17.95 3.79
C GLN A 33 5.80 -17.88 2.50
N GLY A 34 4.76 -17.04 2.45
CA GLY A 34 3.82 -16.99 1.34
C GLY A 34 3.15 -18.34 1.04
N LEU A 35 2.60 -18.98 2.08
CA LEU A 35 1.90 -20.26 1.94
C LEU A 35 0.62 -20.09 1.10
N PRO A 36 0.15 -21.12 0.37
CA PRO A 36 -1.03 -21.02 -0.50
C PRO A 36 -2.35 -20.84 0.26
N ILE A 37 -2.38 -21.15 1.56
CA ILE A 37 -3.55 -21.05 2.42
C ILE A 37 -3.22 -20.07 3.55
N ILE A 38 -4.09 -19.09 3.76
CA ILE A 38 -3.95 -18.06 4.79
C ILE A 38 -5.26 -17.86 5.56
N CYS A 39 -5.18 -17.37 6.80
CA CYS A 39 -6.33 -17.00 7.61
C CYS A 39 -6.11 -15.59 8.19
N THR A 40 -6.90 -14.62 7.74
CA THR A 40 -6.78 -13.20 8.14
C THR A 40 -7.14 -12.96 9.60
N LYS A 41 -7.88 -13.88 10.25
CA LYS A 41 -8.16 -13.81 11.68
C LYS A 41 -6.90 -13.94 12.54
N ASP A 42 -5.86 -14.56 12.00
CA ASP A 42 -4.59 -14.79 12.71
C ASP A 42 -3.62 -13.61 12.57
N PHE A 43 -4.01 -12.55 11.84
CA PHE A 43 -3.14 -11.42 11.51
C PHE A 43 -3.15 -10.32 12.59
N GLY A 44 -4.02 -10.43 13.60
CA GLY A 44 -4.16 -9.41 14.63
C GLY A 44 -4.84 -8.13 14.13
N ILE A 45 -4.58 -7.02 14.82
CA ILE A 45 -5.25 -5.74 14.57
C ILE A 45 -4.72 -5.12 13.27
N PRO A 46 -5.60 -4.79 12.30
CA PRO A 46 -5.20 -4.09 11.08
C PRO A 46 -4.66 -2.68 11.38
N ALA A 47 -3.71 -2.21 10.57
CA ALA A 47 -3.24 -0.83 10.61
C ALA A 47 -4.32 0.16 10.13
N ALA A 48 -5.21 -0.29 9.24
CA ALA A 48 -6.37 0.46 8.82
C ALA A 48 -7.56 -0.47 8.52
N THR A 49 -8.76 0.01 8.77
CA THR A 49 -10.00 -0.72 8.51
C THR A 49 -11.08 0.24 8.05
N TRP A 50 -11.82 -0.17 7.02
CA TRP A 50 -13.03 0.51 6.56
C TRP A 50 -14.16 -0.50 6.52
N ASP A 51 -15.27 -0.14 7.17
CA ASP A 51 -16.49 -0.92 7.19
C ASP A 51 -17.47 -0.41 6.13
N SER A 52 -18.14 -1.35 5.47
CA SER A 52 -19.29 -1.04 4.64
C SER A 52 -20.41 -0.53 5.55
N SER A 53 -21.12 0.51 5.11
CA SER A 53 -22.32 1.04 5.77
C SER A 53 -23.46 1.15 4.77
N ASP A 54 -24.63 1.60 5.23
CA ASP A 54 -25.79 1.83 4.37
C ASP A 54 -25.52 2.98 3.37
N GLU A 55 -24.71 3.98 3.75
CA GLU A 55 -24.30 5.10 2.90
C GLU A 55 -23.10 4.76 2.00
N CYS A 56 -22.36 3.69 2.32
CA CYS A 56 -21.16 3.26 1.61
C CYS A 56 -21.15 1.74 1.46
N GLU A 57 -22.10 1.23 0.66
CA GLU A 57 -22.25 -0.21 0.45
C GLU A 57 -21.17 -0.72 -0.51
N PHE A 58 -20.15 -1.39 0.02
CA PHE A 58 -18.99 -1.84 -0.77
C PHE A 58 -19.38 -2.76 -1.92
N LYS A 59 -20.41 -3.60 -1.72
CA LYS A 59 -20.93 -4.49 -2.76
C LYS A 59 -21.38 -3.75 -4.02
N LYS A 60 -21.90 -2.53 -3.88
CA LYS A 60 -22.44 -1.72 -4.99
C LYS A 60 -21.36 -0.90 -5.68
N ILE A 61 -20.36 -0.45 -4.95
CA ILE A 61 -19.36 0.51 -5.47
C ILE A 61 -18.02 -0.14 -5.82
N MET A 62 -17.71 -1.32 -5.28
CA MET A 62 -16.44 -2.00 -5.51
C MET A 62 -16.63 -3.15 -6.52
N GLY A 63 -16.34 -2.87 -7.80
CA GLY A 63 -16.29 -3.89 -8.86
C GLY A 63 -14.99 -4.71 -8.87
N LEU A 64 -14.72 -5.39 -9.99
CA LEU A 64 -13.41 -5.99 -10.24
C LEU A 64 -12.34 -4.89 -10.24
N GLN A 65 -11.20 -5.17 -9.59
CA GLN A 65 -10.10 -4.20 -9.45
C GLN A 65 -8.83 -4.78 -10.03
N ASN A 66 -8.02 -3.92 -10.64
CA ASN A 66 -6.67 -4.23 -11.04
C ASN A 66 -5.71 -3.84 -9.93
N ILE A 67 -4.65 -4.62 -9.72
CA ILE A 67 -3.56 -4.21 -8.86
C ILE A 67 -2.64 -3.28 -9.67
N ILE A 68 -2.44 -2.06 -9.19
CA ILE A 68 -1.59 -1.06 -9.83
C ILE A 68 -0.43 -0.76 -8.88
N ILE A 69 0.79 -0.86 -9.39
CA ILE A 69 2.02 -0.43 -8.71
C ILE A 69 2.67 0.59 -9.63
N ASN A 70 2.77 1.83 -9.18
CA ASN A 70 3.35 2.92 -9.97
C ASN A 70 4.29 3.78 -9.12
N LEU A 71 5.04 4.62 -9.81
CA LEU A 71 5.82 5.71 -9.25
C LEU A 71 5.58 6.91 -10.16
N THR A 72 5.05 7.99 -9.61
CA THR A 72 4.85 9.26 -10.32
C THR A 72 5.49 10.39 -9.52
N MET A 73 5.75 11.51 -10.18
CA MET A 73 6.38 12.68 -9.59
C MET A 73 5.46 13.88 -9.68
N CYS A 74 5.44 14.70 -8.63
CA CYS A 74 4.63 15.91 -8.56
C CYS A 74 3.13 15.64 -8.71
N GLY A 75 2.52 16.13 -9.80
CA GLY A 75 1.10 16.00 -10.09
C GLY A 75 0.20 16.68 -9.05
N ASP A 76 -1.05 16.26 -9.05
CA ASP A 76 -2.14 16.92 -8.32
C ASP A 76 -1.99 16.87 -6.81
N TRP A 77 -1.11 15.99 -6.29
CA TRP A 77 -0.85 15.88 -4.85
C TRP A 77 0.56 16.35 -4.49
N ALA A 78 1.59 15.55 -4.80
CA ALA A 78 2.96 15.85 -4.40
C ALA A 78 3.54 17.11 -5.07
N GLY A 79 2.92 17.58 -6.16
CA GLY A 79 3.33 18.77 -6.90
C GLY A 79 2.75 20.08 -6.35
N GLN A 80 1.79 20.03 -5.43
CA GLN A 80 1.25 21.24 -4.82
C GLN A 80 2.32 21.91 -3.96
N ASP A 81 2.57 23.21 -4.17
CA ASP A 81 3.65 23.93 -3.49
C ASP A 81 3.56 23.84 -1.96
N ALA A 82 2.35 23.96 -1.39
CA ALA A 82 2.14 23.84 0.06
C ALA A 82 2.56 22.46 0.62
N ILE A 83 2.39 21.39 -0.17
CA ILE A 83 2.72 20.02 0.23
C ILE A 83 4.21 19.75 0.00
N PHE A 84 4.73 20.13 -1.17
CA PHE A 84 6.12 19.94 -1.52
C PHE A 84 7.06 20.75 -0.60
N GLN A 85 6.78 22.04 -0.43
CA GLN A 85 7.57 22.92 0.45
C GLN A 85 7.31 22.61 1.93
N GLY A 86 6.08 22.23 2.29
CA GLY A 86 5.74 21.79 3.64
C GLY A 86 6.49 20.52 4.08
N ALA A 87 6.86 19.66 3.14
CA ALA A 87 7.73 18.50 3.37
C ALA A 87 9.23 18.88 3.48
N GLY A 88 9.58 20.17 3.36
CA GLY A 88 10.95 20.67 3.42
C GLY A 88 11.70 20.61 2.09
N CYS A 89 11.03 20.35 0.96
CA CYS A 89 11.67 20.33 -0.34
C CYS A 89 11.87 21.75 -0.90
N PRO A 90 13.00 22.05 -1.57
CA PRO A 90 13.29 23.40 -2.05
C PRO A 90 12.64 23.70 -3.40
N GLY A 91 12.20 24.95 -3.60
CA GLY A 91 11.69 25.43 -4.88
C GLY A 91 10.33 24.83 -5.27
N THR A 92 10.12 24.60 -6.56
CA THR A 92 8.92 23.91 -7.09
C THR A 92 9.23 22.44 -7.35
N CYS A 93 8.21 21.58 -7.25
CA CYS A 93 8.39 20.15 -7.48
C CYS A 93 8.94 19.84 -8.88
N VAL A 94 8.38 20.48 -9.91
CA VAL A 94 8.78 20.25 -11.31
C VAL A 94 10.23 20.68 -11.55
N ASP A 95 10.65 21.83 -11.03
CA ASP A 95 12.04 22.26 -11.11
C ASP A 95 12.98 21.29 -10.43
N TYR A 96 12.62 20.84 -9.23
CA TYR A 96 13.44 19.90 -8.46
C TYR A 96 13.62 18.58 -9.21
N VAL A 97 12.53 18.01 -9.73
CA VAL A 97 12.57 16.75 -10.51
C VAL A 97 13.44 16.89 -11.75
N ASN A 98 13.29 17.99 -12.51
CA ASN A 98 14.05 18.22 -13.75
C ASN A 98 15.55 18.41 -13.51
N LYS A 99 15.92 19.08 -12.40
CA LYS A 99 17.31 19.52 -12.17
C LYS A 99 18.12 18.58 -11.29
N ASN A 100 17.49 17.61 -10.62
CA ASN A 100 18.16 16.77 -9.63
C ASN A 100 17.99 15.25 -9.92
N PRO A 101 18.38 14.74 -11.11
CA PRO A 101 18.19 13.32 -11.45
C PRO A 101 18.90 12.38 -10.47
N ALA A 102 20.04 12.79 -9.91
CA ALA A 102 20.79 12.00 -8.93
C ALA A 102 20.04 11.77 -7.61
N SER A 103 19.05 12.62 -7.26
CA SER A 103 18.23 12.46 -6.06
C SER A 103 17.27 11.27 -6.14
N PHE A 104 17.00 10.76 -7.34
CA PHE A 104 16.03 9.69 -7.57
C PHE A 104 16.67 8.29 -7.67
N LYS A 105 17.96 8.14 -7.33
CA LYS A 105 18.65 6.84 -7.32
C LYS A 105 17.92 5.77 -6.49
N ASN A 106 17.24 6.18 -5.42
CA ASN A 106 16.49 5.29 -4.53
C ASN A 106 14.97 5.33 -4.78
N ALA A 107 14.50 5.94 -5.87
CA ALA A 107 13.10 6.00 -6.24
C ALA A 107 12.73 4.79 -7.11
N TYR A 108 12.66 3.60 -6.51
CA TYR A 108 12.31 2.36 -7.19
C TYR A 108 11.54 1.41 -6.27
N TRP A 109 10.84 0.45 -6.86
CA TRP A 109 10.24 -0.67 -6.14
C TRP A 109 11.14 -1.90 -6.26
N ASP A 110 11.45 -2.51 -5.11
CA ASP A 110 12.06 -3.85 -5.03
C ASP A 110 11.03 -4.80 -4.42
N ILE A 111 10.37 -5.59 -5.26
CA ILE A 111 9.23 -6.43 -4.87
C ILE A 111 9.65 -7.88 -4.92
N ALA A 112 9.78 -8.50 -3.75
CA ALA A 112 10.13 -9.91 -3.63
C ALA A 112 9.02 -10.84 -4.15
N SER A 113 7.75 -10.52 -3.88
CA SER A 113 6.61 -11.31 -4.38
C SER A 113 5.30 -10.53 -4.28
N LEU A 114 4.37 -10.85 -5.17
CA LEU A 114 2.97 -10.46 -5.09
C LEU A 114 2.11 -11.73 -5.17
N LYS A 115 1.24 -11.94 -4.18
CA LYS A 115 0.37 -13.11 -4.09
C LYS A 115 -1.07 -12.67 -3.87
N VAL A 116 -2.00 -13.29 -4.59
CA VAL A 116 -3.44 -13.05 -4.47
C VAL A 116 -4.10 -14.34 -4.01
N TYR A 117 -4.91 -14.23 -2.97
CA TYR A 117 -5.66 -15.35 -2.40
C TYR A 117 -7.14 -15.09 -2.60
N SER A 118 -7.85 -16.07 -3.14
CA SER A 118 -9.31 -16.11 -3.15
C SER A 118 -9.78 -17.22 -2.23
N ARG A 119 -11.02 -17.11 -1.72
CA ARG A 119 -11.66 -18.29 -1.14
C ARG A 119 -11.83 -19.32 -2.26
N ALA A 120 -11.35 -20.54 -2.04
CA ALA A 120 -11.80 -21.67 -2.84
C ALA A 120 -13.32 -21.78 -2.65
N LEU A 121 -14.05 -21.87 -3.76
CA LEU A 121 -15.47 -22.18 -3.76
C LEU A 121 -15.70 -23.58 -3.22
#